data_AF-A0A7L4R1F1-F1
#
_entry.id   AF-A0A7L4R1F1-F1
#
_cell.length_a   1.000
_cell.length_b   1.000
_cell.length_c   1.000
_cell.angle_alpha   90.00
_cell.angle_beta   90.00
_cell.angle_gamma   90.00
#
_symmetry.space_group_name_H-M   'P 1'
#
loop_
_entity.id
_entity.type
_entity.pdbx_description
1 polymer ?
#
loop_
_entity_poly.entity_id
_entity_poly.type
_entity_poly.pdbx_seq_one_letter_code
_entity_poly.pdbx_strand_id
1 'polypeptide(L)' 'SRDELIAAKKPVEMVKDAITADSLGYLSIDGLVRSIGINRNELCLGCLTELYPVEIPGEKCHRKQLKLDEFKNED' A
#
# COMPACT_ATOMS: atom_id res chain seq x y z
N SER A 1 1.81 3.80 14.74
CA SER A 1 0.38 3.49 14.56
C SER A 1 -0.12 4.09 13.24
N ARG A 2 -1.23 3.58 12.64
CA ARG A 2 -1.91 4.28 11.52
C ARG A 2 -2.32 5.70 11.89
N ASP A 3 -2.53 5.96 13.18
CA ASP A 3 -2.88 7.30 13.69
C ASP A 3 -1.79 8.36 13.44
N GLU A 4 -0.55 7.94 13.22
CA GLU A 4 0.59 8.85 12.96
C GLU A 4 0.69 9.23 11.47
N LEU A 5 -0.10 8.60 10.60
CA LEU A 5 -0.06 8.82 9.14
C LEU A 5 -1.12 9.84 8.74
N ILE A 6 -0.69 11.05 8.35
CA ILE A 6 -1.61 12.16 8.03
C ILE A 6 -2.64 11.82 6.93
N ALA A 7 -2.21 11.06 5.92
CA ALA A 7 -3.04 10.67 4.78
C ALA A 7 -3.97 9.48 5.08
N ALA A 8 -3.83 8.81 6.24
CA ALA A 8 -4.67 7.65 6.57
C ALA A 8 -6.12 8.03 6.91
N LYS A 9 -6.36 9.29 7.34
CA LYS A 9 -7.68 9.76 7.78
C LYS A 9 -8.12 11.09 7.18
N LYS A 10 -7.22 11.80 6.50
CA LYS A 10 -7.51 13.13 5.96
C LYS A 10 -7.67 13.09 4.44
N PRO A 11 -8.64 13.83 3.88
CA PRO A 11 -8.71 14.06 2.45
C PRO A 11 -7.50 14.87 1.98
N VAL A 12 -7.18 14.79 0.68
CA VAL A 12 -6.02 15.44 0.04
C VAL A 12 -5.95 16.94 0.39
N GLU A 13 -7.06 17.66 0.30
CA GLU A 13 -7.12 19.09 0.64
C GLU A 13 -6.67 19.39 2.07
N MET A 14 -7.07 18.56 3.04
CA MET A 14 -6.66 18.74 4.43
C MET A 14 -5.19 18.39 4.66
N VAL A 15 -4.60 17.52 3.85
CA VAL A 15 -3.15 17.25 3.91
C VAL A 15 -2.39 18.45 3.37
N LYS A 16 -2.83 19.01 2.23
CA LYS A 16 -2.26 20.23 1.62
C LYS A 16 -2.26 21.39 2.61
N ASP A 17 -3.40 21.64 3.26
CA ASP A 17 -3.54 22.72 4.24
C ASP A 17 -2.65 22.48 5.47
N ALA A 18 -2.56 21.24 5.94
CA ALA A 18 -1.74 20.90 7.11
C ALA A 18 -0.23 21.09 6.91
N ILE A 19 0.25 21.04 5.66
CA ILE A 19 1.65 21.32 5.31
C ILE A 19 1.87 22.75 4.80
N THR A 20 0.83 23.59 4.81
CA THR A 20 0.88 24.99 4.33
C THR A 20 1.33 25.10 2.87
N ALA A 21 0.88 24.20 1.99
CA ALA A 21 1.23 24.23 0.58
C ALA A 21 0.16 24.91 -0.29
N ASP A 22 0.58 25.61 -1.35
CA ASP A 22 -0.34 26.20 -2.33
C ASP A 22 -1.04 25.14 -3.19
N SER A 23 -0.38 24.00 -3.41
CA SER A 23 -0.90 22.86 -4.15
C SER A 23 -0.32 21.53 -3.64
N LEU A 24 -1.05 20.44 -3.86
CA LEU A 24 -0.61 19.09 -3.54
C LEU A 24 -1.13 18.12 -4.61
N GLY A 25 -0.24 17.28 -5.11
CA GLY A 25 -0.57 16.17 -5.99
C GLY A 25 0.09 14.88 -5.52
N TYR A 26 -0.66 13.79 -5.50
CA TYR A 26 -0.10 12.46 -5.25
C TYR A 26 0.27 11.79 -6.56
N LEU A 27 1.34 11.00 -6.54
CA LEU A 27 1.65 10.08 -7.64
C LEU A 27 0.54 9.04 -7.74
N SER A 28 0.00 8.82 -8.95
CA SER A 28 -0.98 7.77 -9.16
C SER A 28 -0.35 6.38 -8.98
N ILE A 29 -1.12 5.42 -8.46
CA ILE A 29 -0.63 4.04 -8.28
C ILE A 29 -0.17 3.44 -9.61
N ASP A 30 -0.91 3.68 -10.70
CA ASP A 30 -0.54 3.16 -12.01
C ASP A 30 0.74 3.82 -12.56
N GLY A 31 0.93 5.12 -12.26
CA GLY A 31 2.18 5.82 -12.55
C GLY A 31 3.35 5.20 -11.78
N LEU A 32 3.18 4.96 -10.48
CA LEU A 32 4.18 4.30 -9.63
C LEU A 32 4.56 2.91 -10.17
N VAL A 33 3.57 2.06 -10.48
CA VAL A 33 3.79 0.71 -11.03
C VAL A 33 4.59 0.77 -12.33
N ARG A 34 4.21 1.64 -13.27
CA ARG A 34 4.94 1.81 -14.54
C ARG A 34 6.37 2.29 -14.33
N SER A 35 6.60 3.23 -13.41
CA SER A 35 7.93 3.78 -13.13
C SER A 35 8.86 2.76 -12.48
N ILE A 36 8.34 1.87 -11.64
CA ILE A 36 9.11 0.78 -11.03
C ILE A 36 9.41 -0.33 -12.05
N GLY A 37 8.47 -0.61 -12.96
CA GLY A 37 8.63 -1.63 -14.00
C GLY A 37 8.35 -3.07 -13.52
N ILE A 38 7.84 -3.25 -12.31
CA ILE A 38 7.37 -4.54 -11.78
C ILE A 38 5.86 -4.66 -12.04
N ASN A 39 5.38 -5.85 -12.41
CA ASN A 39 3.95 -6.07 -12.61
C ASN A 39 3.16 -5.73 -11.34
N ARG A 40 1.99 -5.10 -11.47
CA ARG A 40 1.11 -4.76 -10.35
C ARG A 40 0.84 -5.95 -9.43
N ASN A 41 0.75 -7.16 -9.99
CA ASN A 41 0.45 -8.37 -9.22
C ASN A 41 1.63 -8.92 -8.42
N GLU A 42 2.85 -8.46 -8.71
CA GLU A 42 4.11 -8.88 -8.08
C GLU A 42 4.71 -7.77 -7.20
N LEU A 43 4.15 -6.55 -7.27
CA LEU A 43 4.55 -5.41 -6.45
C LEU A 43 3.60 -5.27 -5.25
N CYS A 44 4.15 -5.31 -4.03
CA CYS A 44 3.38 -5.02 -2.83
C CYS A 44 2.98 -3.54 -2.79
N LEU A 45 1.67 -3.28 -2.73
CA LEU A 45 1.07 -1.94 -2.62
C LEU A 45 0.29 -1.77 -1.30
N GLY A 46 0.52 -2.64 -0.32
CA GLY A 46 -0.27 -2.70 0.92
C GLY A 46 -0.30 -1.38 1.69
N CYS A 47 0.84 -0.70 1.82
CA CYS A 47 0.90 0.60 2.51
C CYS A 47 0.09 1.71 1.82
N LEU A 48 -0.25 1.55 0.53
CA LEU A 48 -1.00 2.54 -0.26
C LEU A 48 -2.47 2.16 -0.46
N THR A 49 -2.79 0.87 -0.40
CA THR A 49 -4.11 0.32 -0.76
C THR A 49 -4.79 -0.46 0.38
N GLU A 50 -4.08 -0.67 1.49
CA GLU A 50 -4.46 -1.54 2.62
C GLU A 50 -4.60 -3.02 2.26
N LEU A 51 -4.25 -3.41 1.03
CA LEU A 51 -4.33 -4.78 0.54
C LEU A 51 -2.95 -5.42 0.58
N TYR A 52 -2.68 -6.16 1.65
CA TYR A 52 -1.41 -6.87 1.83
C TYR A 52 -1.46 -8.25 1.17
N PRO A 53 -0.33 -8.73 0.60
CA PRO A 53 -0.27 -10.06 -0.02
C PRO A 53 -0.23 -11.21 1.00
N VAL A 54 -0.01 -10.88 2.28
CA VAL A 54 0.06 -11.77 3.43
C VAL A 54 -0.91 -11.30 4.53
N GLU A 55 -1.36 -12.22 5.37
CA GLU A 55 -2.27 -11.91 6.48
C GLU A 55 -1.54 -11.14 7.58
N ILE A 56 -2.06 -9.95 7.92
CA ILE A 56 -1.58 -9.11 9.01
C ILE A 56 -2.81 -8.76 9.88
N PRO A 57 -2.75 -8.90 11.22
CA PRO A 57 -3.87 -8.56 12.08
C PRO A 57 -4.36 -7.13 11.88
N GLY A 58 -5.66 -6.97 11.60
CA GLY A 58 -6.29 -5.66 11.38
C GLY A 58 -6.20 -5.11 9.95
N GLU A 59 -5.53 -5.80 9.03
CA GLU A 59 -5.38 -5.38 7.64
C GLU A 59 -6.14 -6.29 6.66
N LYS A 60 -6.43 -5.79 5.46
CA LYS A 60 -7.08 -6.59 4.41
C LYS A 60 -6.04 -7.43 3.68
N CYS A 61 -6.37 -8.69 3.45
CA CYS A 61 -5.51 -9.63 2.71
C CYS A 61 -6.28 -10.23 1.53
N HIS A 62 -5.68 -10.17 0.34
CA HIS A 62 -6.15 -10.88 -0.84
C HIS A 62 -5.01 -11.83 -1.23
N ARG A 63 -4.91 -12.96 -0.51
CA ARG A 63 -3.73 -13.85 -0.48
C ARG A 63 -3.13 -14.06 -1.87
N LYS A 64 -1.87 -13.66 -2.02
CA LYS A 64 -1.02 -13.97 -3.17
C LYS A 64 0.27 -14.67 -2.77
N GLN A 65 0.69 -14.53 -1.52
CA GLN A 65 1.91 -15.14 -1.00
C GLN A 65 1.58 -16.14 0.11
N LEU A 66 2.17 -17.33 0.00
CA LEU A 66 1.98 -18.43 0.95
C LEU A 66 2.77 -18.18 2.23
N LYS A 67 2.24 -18.69 3.35
CA LYS A 67 3.00 -18.82 4.59
C LYS A 67 4.03 -19.95 4.48
N LEU A 68 5.02 -19.93 5.36
CA LEU A 68 6.11 -20.92 5.33
C LEU A 68 5.60 -22.35 5.61
N ASP A 69 4.57 -22.51 6.43
CA ASP A 69 3.88 -23.77 6.71
C ASP A 69 3.01 -24.26 5.54
N GLU A 70 2.67 -23.38 4.61
CA GLU A 70 1.93 -23.70 3.38
C GLU A 70 2.86 -24.07 2.21
N PHE A 71 4.17 -23.83 2.35
CA PHE A 71 5.17 -24.35 1.42
C PHE A 71 5.32 -25.86 1.65
N LYS A 72 4.79 -26.66 0.73
CA LYS A 72 5.11 -28.08 0.69
C LYS A 72 6.56 -28.21 0.27
N ASN A 73 7.40 -28.81 1.12
CA ASN A 73 8.69 -29.30 0.68
C ASN A 73 8.40 -30.40 -0.35
N GLU A 74 8.68 -30.12 -1.62
CA GLU A 74 8.83 -31.18 -2.62
C GLU A 74 10.17 -31.84 -2.32
N ASP A 75 10.13 -33.01 -1.69
CA ASP A 75 11.27 -33.94 -1.63
C ASP A 75 11.61 -34.46 -3.02
#